data_AF-A0A8T5P1T0-F1
#
_entry.id   AF-A0A8T5P1T0-F1
#
_cell.length_a   1.000
_cell.length_b   1.000
_cell.length_c   1.000
_cell.angle_alpha   90.00
_cell.angle_beta   90.00
_cell.angle_gamma   90.00
#
_symmetry.space_group_name_H-M   'P 1'
#
loop_
_entity.id
_entity.type
_entity.pdbx_description
1 polymer ?
#
loop_
_entity_poly.entity_id
_entity_poly.type
_entity_poly.pdbx_seq_one_letter_code
_entity_poly.pdbx_strand_id
1 'polypeptide(L)'
;MEERVKRKGELLLVSPVSSWEIVLGKLVPYLVLTLVLMGGIALYIGGNLWMLLILLPMVLMFLSTAFLGAIISRSFKELTFVLVFLSVSLSGYIFLPAMFSNIHAISMISPMTLVVKMLEGEAVTAQEYLFSTLPFYLVSILIFTFGIFIYREEDLFTQRSVKGKLLDSVQVFLQRIPAPIFFLSIALLPLVYSVQLILIVVMFNFPIRIGIVVFIFMAAFIEEVVKSVGIYTAFSRKMSVIDTRTAIKAGISSGTGFFLGEKLLLLAVIAGISGSVFGSAMGIGLLVFPFILHVSGAMISAMGLRYLGTGKYFLSVILATVVHAGYNLYIVRGVLSG
;
A
#
# COMPACT_ATOMS: atom_id res chain seq x y z
N MET A 1 -1.57 -20.48 13.45
CA MET A 1 -2.47 -20.46 14.63
C MET A 1 -2.23 -21.62 15.57
N GLU A 2 -2.09 -22.87 15.10
CA GLU A 2 -1.80 -24.00 15.97
C GLU A 2 -0.59 -23.79 16.88
N GLU A 3 0.50 -23.26 16.33
CA GLU A 3 1.72 -22.94 17.08
C GLU A 3 1.50 -21.91 18.20
N ARG A 4 0.57 -20.97 17.98
CA ARG A 4 0.17 -19.97 18.97
C ARG A 4 -0.72 -20.59 20.05
N VAL A 5 -1.69 -21.41 19.64
CA VAL A 5 -2.62 -22.10 20.56
C VAL A 5 -1.89 -23.13 21.43
N LYS A 6 -0.94 -23.86 20.86
CA LYS A 6 -0.11 -24.85 21.58
C LYS A 6 1.12 -24.23 22.25
N ARG A 7 1.27 -22.89 22.23
CA ARG A 7 2.44 -22.13 22.72
C ARG A 7 3.82 -22.61 22.23
N LYS A 8 3.86 -23.42 21.17
CA LYS A 8 5.11 -23.91 20.56
C LYS A 8 5.92 -22.78 19.93
N GLY A 9 5.28 -21.66 19.60
CA GLY A 9 5.94 -20.49 19.03
C GLY A 9 6.78 -19.71 20.03
N GLU A 10 6.52 -19.82 21.33
CA GLU A 10 7.31 -19.15 22.38
C GLU A 10 8.76 -19.70 22.36
N LEU A 11 8.91 -21.03 22.22
CA LEU A 11 10.21 -21.69 22.13
C LEU A 11 11.05 -21.23 20.94
N LEU A 12 10.40 -20.90 19.82
CA LEU A 12 11.09 -20.40 18.63
C LEU A 12 11.51 -18.93 18.78
N LEU A 13 10.73 -18.11 19.48
CA LEU A 13 11.07 -16.70 19.73
C LEU A 13 12.19 -16.52 20.75
N VAL A 14 12.41 -17.50 21.63
CA VAL A 14 13.51 -17.52 22.61
C VAL A 14 14.80 -18.12 22.04
N SER A 15 14.71 -18.76 20.87
CA SER A 15 15.89 -19.28 20.17
C SER A 15 16.80 -18.14 19.68
N PRO A 16 18.11 -18.38 19.45
CA PRO A 16 19.03 -17.35 18.93
C PRO A 16 18.76 -16.97 17.47
N VAL A 17 17.70 -17.50 16.87
CA VAL A 17 17.29 -17.25 15.48
C VAL A 17 16.49 -15.96 15.42
N SER A 18 16.79 -15.11 14.45
CA SER A 18 16.10 -13.84 14.28
C SER A 18 14.66 -14.01 13.75
N SER A 19 13.76 -13.07 14.05
CA SER A 19 12.36 -13.15 13.60
C SER A 19 12.22 -13.27 12.08
N TRP A 20 13.11 -12.65 11.29
CA TRP A 20 13.03 -12.73 9.83
C TRP A 20 13.42 -14.11 9.31
N GLU A 21 14.40 -14.78 9.92
CA GLU A 21 14.80 -16.15 9.58
C GLU A 21 13.67 -17.14 9.88
N ILE A 22 13.00 -16.98 11.02
CA ILE A 22 11.85 -17.83 11.40
C ILE A 22 10.73 -17.66 10.37
N VAL A 23 10.41 -16.42 10.00
CA VAL A 23 9.34 -16.12 9.04
C VAL A 23 9.69 -16.65 7.65
N LEU A 24 10.89 -16.36 7.14
CA LEU A 24 11.30 -16.84 5.82
C LEU A 24 11.42 -18.36 5.77
N GLY A 25 11.99 -19.00 6.80
CA GLY A 25 12.08 -20.45 6.89
C GLY A 25 10.73 -21.15 6.83
N LYS A 26 9.66 -20.50 7.33
CA LYS A 26 8.30 -21.00 7.21
C LYS A 26 7.66 -20.73 5.86
N LEU A 27 7.91 -19.56 5.27
CA LEU A 27 7.21 -19.10 4.07
C LEU A 27 7.84 -19.57 2.74
N VAL A 28 9.15 -19.75 2.70
CA VAL A 28 9.88 -20.21 1.49
C VAL A 28 9.35 -21.56 0.97
N PRO A 29 9.08 -22.58 1.80
CA PRO A 29 8.49 -23.83 1.31
C PRO A 29 7.14 -23.63 0.59
N TYR A 30 6.27 -22.76 1.10
CA TYR A 30 4.99 -22.45 0.46
C TYR A 30 5.20 -21.70 -0.86
N LEU A 31 6.16 -20.77 -0.91
CA LEU A 31 6.51 -20.06 -2.15
C LEU A 31 7.00 -21.03 -3.22
N VAL A 32 7.96 -21.91 -2.89
CA VAL A 32 8.52 -22.90 -3.81
C VAL A 32 7.43 -23.84 -4.31
N LEU A 33 6.62 -24.41 -3.42
CA LEU A 33 5.52 -25.30 -3.80
C LEU A 33 4.53 -24.60 -4.74
N THR A 34 4.17 -23.35 -4.43
CA THR A 34 3.24 -22.57 -5.27
C THR A 34 3.82 -22.31 -6.65
N LEU A 35 5.10 -21.95 -6.75
CA LEU A 35 5.76 -21.72 -8.05
C LEU A 35 5.88 -23.00 -8.87
N VAL A 36 6.16 -24.15 -8.24
CA VAL A 36 6.21 -25.46 -8.92
C VAL A 36 4.83 -25.81 -9.47
N LEU A 37 3.77 -25.67 -8.67
CA LEU A 37 2.40 -25.94 -9.10
C LEU A 37 1.97 -25.00 -10.24
N MET A 38 2.25 -23.69 -10.10
CA MET A 38 1.97 -22.72 -11.15
C MET A 38 2.75 -23.00 -12.43
N GLY A 39 4.00 -23.46 -12.32
CA GLY A 39 4.82 -23.83 -13.48
C GLY A 39 4.27 -25.05 -14.19
N GLY A 40 3.84 -26.06 -13.43
CA GLY A 40 3.16 -27.24 -13.98
C GLY A 40 1.86 -26.88 -14.69
N ILE A 41 1.03 -26.02 -14.10
CA ILE A 41 -0.22 -25.54 -14.72
C ILE A 41 0.07 -24.71 -15.97
N ALA A 42 1.04 -23.79 -15.92
CA ALA A 42 1.42 -22.95 -17.05
C ALA A 42 1.84 -23.80 -18.27
N LEU A 43 2.64 -24.85 -18.04
CA LEU A 43 3.00 -25.80 -19.11
C LEU A 43 1.80 -26.61 -19.60
N TYR A 44 0.92 -27.05 -18.69
CA TYR A 44 -0.26 -27.84 -19.03
C TYR A 44 -1.25 -27.08 -19.93
N ILE A 45 -1.43 -25.78 -19.71
CA ILE A 45 -2.33 -24.93 -20.52
C ILE A 45 -1.68 -24.41 -21.81
N GLY A 46 -0.47 -24.88 -22.16
CA GLY A 46 0.27 -24.42 -23.35
C GLY A 46 0.92 -23.04 -23.20
N GLY A 47 1.06 -22.54 -21.97
CA GLY A 47 1.76 -21.31 -21.65
C GLY A 47 3.28 -21.46 -21.58
N ASN A 48 3.95 -20.38 -21.19
CA ASN A 48 5.41 -20.32 -21.11
C ASN A 48 5.86 -20.15 -19.65
N LEU A 49 6.99 -20.75 -19.27
CA LEU A 49 7.61 -20.58 -17.94
C LEU A 49 7.92 -19.12 -17.59
N TRP A 50 8.11 -18.24 -18.58
CA TRP A 50 8.23 -16.80 -18.36
C TRP A 50 7.02 -16.19 -17.63
N MET A 51 5.83 -16.81 -17.72
CA MET A 51 4.65 -16.41 -16.94
C MET A 51 4.91 -16.47 -15.42
N LEU A 52 5.82 -17.32 -14.95
CA LEU A 52 6.19 -17.39 -13.54
C LEU A 52 6.79 -16.09 -13.02
N LEU A 53 7.47 -15.29 -13.86
CA LEU A 53 7.97 -13.98 -13.45
C LEU A 53 6.82 -13.00 -13.16
N ILE A 54 5.74 -13.09 -13.94
CA ILE A 54 4.54 -12.25 -13.75
C ILE A 54 3.73 -12.74 -12.55
N LEU A 55 3.66 -14.05 -12.33
CA LEU A 55 2.92 -14.66 -11.21
C LEU A 55 3.64 -14.51 -9.87
N LEU A 56 4.97 -14.51 -9.85
CA LEU A 56 5.78 -14.36 -8.63
C LEU A 56 5.35 -13.19 -7.72
N PRO A 57 5.23 -11.93 -8.19
CA PRO A 57 4.81 -10.81 -7.36
C PRO A 57 3.39 -10.98 -6.82
N MET A 58 2.50 -11.63 -7.58
CA MET A 58 1.14 -11.93 -7.12
C MET A 58 1.19 -12.95 -5.96
N VAL A 59 1.98 -14.01 -6.11
CA VAL A 59 2.19 -15.01 -5.05
C VAL A 59 2.79 -14.38 -3.79
N LEU A 60 3.80 -13.52 -3.94
CA LEU A 60 4.40 -12.80 -2.82
C LEU A 60 3.37 -11.90 -2.11
N MET A 61 2.43 -11.31 -2.85
CA MET A 61 1.39 -10.47 -2.28
C MET A 61 0.34 -11.29 -1.52
N PHE A 62 -0.07 -12.45 -2.04
CA PHE A 62 -0.92 -13.38 -1.29
C PHE A 62 -0.21 -13.92 -0.05
N LEU A 63 1.07 -14.26 -0.15
CA LEU A 63 1.83 -14.82 0.97
C LEU A 63 2.06 -13.77 2.06
N SER A 64 2.38 -12.53 1.69
CA SER A 64 2.58 -11.42 2.64
C SER A 64 1.29 -11.01 3.33
N THR A 65 0.17 -10.91 2.60
CA THR A 65 -1.13 -10.61 3.21
C THR A 65 -1.64 -11.74 4.09
N ALA A 66 -1.43 -13.00 3.70
CA ALA A 66 -1.75 -14.16 4.53
C ALA A 66 -0.91 -14.18 5.82
N PHE A 67 0.39 -13.88 5.72
CA PHE A 67 1.27 -13.73 6.87
C PHE A 67 0.81 -12.60 7.80
N LEU A 68 0.51 -11.41 7.27
CA LEU A 68 -0.03 -10.31 8.06
C LEU A 68 -1.35 -10.71 8.74
N GLY A 69 -2.27 -11.33 8.01
CA GLY A 69 -3.53 -11.85 8.52
C GLY A 69 -3.34 -12.82 9.68
N ALA A 70 -2.37 -13.74 9.56
CA ALA A 70 -1.99 -14.68 10.62
C ALA A 70 -1.48 -13.98 11.89
N ILE A 71 -0.72 -12.89 11.74
CA ILE A 71 -0.18 -12.15 12.87
C ILE A 71 -1.27 -11.35 13.60
N ILE A 72 -2.10 -10.62 12.84
CA ILE A 72 -3.06 -9.68 13.42
C ILE A 72 -4.25 -10.39 14.07
N SER A 73 -4.71 -11.51 13.50
CA SER A 73 -5.85 -12.25 14.01
C SER A 73 -5.56 -12.84 15.38
N ARG A 74 -6.58 -12.91 16.25
CA ARG A 74 -6.46 -13.41 17.64
C ARG A 74 -7.06 -14.79 17.85
N SER A 75 -7.93 -15.22 16.93
CA SER A 75 -8.55 -16.54 16.96
C SER A 75 -8.57 -17.18 15.57
N PHE A 76 -8.84 -18.49 15.51
CA PHE A 76 -9.02 -19.19 14.23
C PHE A 76 -10.18 -18.59 13.41
N LYS A 77 -11.29 -18.21 14.05
CA LYS A 77 -12.43 -17.58 13.36
C LYS A 77 -12.05 -16.22 12.75
N GLU A 78 -11.33 -15.39 13.51
CA GLU A 78 -10.80 -14.12 13.00
C GLU A 78 -9.78 -14.34 11.88
N LEU A 79 -8.92 -15.36 11.99
CA LEU A 79 -7.95 -15.68 10.94
C LEU A 79 -8.65 -16.03 9.63
N THR A 80 -9.59 -16.98 9.66
CA THR A 80 -10.31 -17.38 8.45
C THR A 80 -11.04 -16.20 7.82
N PHE A 81 -11.71 -15.37 8.63
CA PHE A 81 -12.37 -14.16 8.13
C PHE A 81 -11.39 -13.19 7.46
N VAL A 82 -10.28 -12.87 8.12
CA VAL A 82 -9.26 -11.95 7.60
C VAL A 82 -8.61 -12.49 6.33
N LEU A 83 -8.27 -13.78 6.27
CA LEU A 83 -7.70 -14.40 5.08
C LEU A 83 -8.67 -14.36 3.89
N VAL A 84 -9.95 -14.70 4.11
CA VAL A 84 -10.97 -14.64 3.06
C VAL A 84 -11.15 -13.19 2.58
N PHE A 85 -11.26 -12.24 3.50
CA PHE A 85 -11.40 -10.82 3.15
C PHE A 85 -10.22 -10.32 2.30
N LEU A 86 -8.98 -10.52 2.76
CA LEU A 86 -7.78 -10.11 2.04
C LEU A 86 -7.64 -10.83 0.69
N SER A 87 -7.94 -12.12 0.64
CA SER A 87 -7.89 -12.91 -0.59
C SER A 87 -8.91 -12.43 -1.62
N VAL A 88 -10.14 -12.13 -1.21
CA VAL A 88 -11.19 -11.62 -2.12
C VAL A 88 -10.83 -10.22 -2.62
N SER A 89 -10.36 -9.33 -1.75
CA SER A 89 -9.93 -7.99 -2.15
C SER A 89 -8.75 -8.03 -3.13
N LEU A 90 -7.74 -8.87 -2.88
CA LEU A 90 -6.62 -9.08 -3.78
C LEU A 90 -7.04 -9.69 -5.11
N SER A 91 -7.93 -10.68 -5.08
CA SER A 91 -8.49 -11.27 -6.29
C SER A 91 -9.25 -10.23 -7.10
N GLY A 92 -10.01 -9.34 -6.44
CA GLY A 92 -10.66 -8.20 -7.10
C GLY A 92 -9.65 -7.30 -7.80
N TYR A 93 -8.53 -6.96 -7.16
CA TYR A 93 -7.46 -6.18 -7.79
C TYR A 93 -6.89 -6.89 -9.03
N ILE A 94 -6.64 -8.19 -8.92
CA ILE A 94 -5.99 -8.99 -9.96
C ILE A 94 -6.93 -9.19 -11.16
N PHE A 95 -8.18 -9.55 -10.93
CA PHE A 95 -9.08 -9.98 -12.01
C PHE A 95 -9.89 -8.82 -12.60
N LEU A 96 -10.31 -7.83 -11.80
CA LEU A 96 -11.19 -6.76 -12.29
C LEU A 96 -10.57 -5.94 -13.44
N PRO A 97 -9.32 -5.44 -13.36
CA PRO A 97 -8.71 -4.73 -14.48
C PRO A 97 -8.49 -5.67 -15.69
N ALA A 98 -8.12 -6.93 -15.44
CA ALA A 98 -7.83 -7.90 -16.48
C ALA A 98 -9.06 -8.30 -17.31
N MET A 99 -10.28 -8.13 -16.79
CA MET A 99 -11.51 -8.32 -17.56
C MET A 99 -11.64 -7.34 -18.73
N PHE A 100 -10.94 -6.19 -18.68
CA PHE A 100 -10.92 -5.18 -19.74
C PHE A 100 -9.70 -5.33 -20.66
N SER A 101 -9.01 -6.47 -20.63
CA SER A 101 -7.96 -6.80 -21.59
C SER A 101 -8.49 -6.59 -23.00
N ASN A 102 -7.67 -6.02 -23.88
CA ASN A 102 -8.01 -5.73 -25.28
C ASN A 102 -9.05 -4.61 -25.51
N ILE A 103 -9.58 -4.00 -24.45
CA ILE A 103 -10.56 -2.89 -24.56
C ILE A 103 -9.96 -1.57 -24.04
N HIS A 104 -9.29 -1.63 -22.88
CA HIS A 104 -8.79 -0.44 -22.22
C HIS A 104 -7.35 -0.60 -21.71
N ALA A 105 -6.56 0.46 -21.83
CA ALA A 105 -5.20 0.54 -21.28
C ALA A 105 -5.17 0.36 -19.74
N ILE A 106 -6.30 0.57 -19.07
CA ILE A 106 -6.49 0.38 -17.62
C ILE A 106 -6.24 -1.07 -17.22
N SER A 107 -6.46 -2.04 -18.12
CA SER A 107 -6.20 -3.45 -17.86
C SER A 107 -4.75 -3.70 -17.43
N MET A 108 -3.80 -2.89 -17.92
CA MET A 108 -2.38 -2.98 -17.56
C MET A 108 -2.08 -2.75 -16.08
N ILE A 109 -3.04 -2.26 -15.30
CA ILE A 109 -2.92 -2.18 -13.83
C ILE A 109 -2.76 -3.57 -13.20
N SER A 110 -3.34 -4.61 -13.80
CA SER A 110 -3.22 -5.97 -13.30
C SER A 110 -2.08 -6.73 -13.99
N PRO A 111 -1.18 -7.40 -13.24
CA PRO A 111 -0.27 -8.39 -13.80
C PRO A 111 -0.96 -9.52 -14.57
N MET A 112 -2.22 -9.86 -14.22
CA MET A 112 -2.95 -10.93 -14.89
C MET A 112 -3.21 -10.63 -16.37
N THR A 113 -3.33 -9.35 -16.72
CA THR A 113 -3.42 -8.90 -18.12
C THR A 113 -2.19 -9.34 -18.92
N LEU A 114 -1.00 -9.31 -18.32
CA LEU A 114 0.22 -9.77 -18.97
C LEU A 114 0.21 -11.29 -19.19
N VAL A 115 -0.36 -12.05 -18.24
CA VAL A 115 -0.55 -13.51 -18.41
C VAL A 115 -1.48 -13.80 -19.57
N VAL A 116 -2.59 -13.06 -19.68
CA VAL A 116 -3.54 -13.18 -20.81
C VAL A 116 -2.83 -12.87 -22.13
N LYS A 117 -2.11 -11.74 -22.24
CA LYS A 117 -1.32 -11.38 -23.42
C LYS A 117 -0.37 -12.51 -23.85
N MET A 118 0.35 -13.11 -22.91
CA MET A 118 1.27 -14.21 -23.21
C MET A 118 0.57 -15.48 -23.67
N LEU A 119 -0.64 -15.76 -23.20
CA LEU A 119 -1.45 -16.90 -23.67
C LEU A 119 -2.04 -16.64 -25.07
N GLU A 120 -2.34 -15.39 -25.39
CA GLU A 120 -2.80 -14.95 -26.72
C GLU A 120 -1.66 -14.85 -27.76
N GLY A 121 -0.41 -15.09 -27.33
CA GLY A 121 0.77 -15.02 -28.20
C GLY A 121 1.30 -13.60 -28.42
N GLU A 122 0.84 -12.62 -27.63
CA GLU A 122 1.33 -11.25 -27.67
C GLU A 122 2.63 -11.07 -26.88
N ALA A 123 3.49 -10.17 -27.37
CA ALA A 123 4.71 -9.81 -26.67
C ALA A 123 4.41 -8.94 -25.44
N VAL A 124 5.06 -9.27 -24.32
CA VAL A 124 5.08 -8.43 -23.11
C VAL A 124 6.38 -7.65 -23.08
N THR A 125 6.28 -6.32 -23.05
CA THR A 125 7.46 -5.46 -22.94
C THR A 125 7.94 -5.37 -21.48
N ALA A 126 9.23 -5.06 -21.27
CA ALA A 126 9.78 -4.87 -19.92
C ALA A 126 9.07 -3.74 -19.15
N GLN A 127 8.58 -2.72 -19.87
CA GLN A 127 7.88 -1.60 -19.30
C GLN A 127 6.48 -1.99 -18.80
N GLU A 128 5.74 -2.77 -19.59
CA GLU A 128 4.46 -3.34 -19.19
C GLU A 128 4.63 -4.22 -17.96
N TYR A 129 5.65 -5.09 -17.96
CA TYR A 129 6.01 -5.91 -16.82
C TYR A 129 6.26 -5.07 -15.55
N LEU A 130 7.14 -4.07 -15.63
CA LEU A 130 7.46 -3.19 -14.51
C LEU A 130 6.21 -2.45 -14.00
N PHE A 131 5.43 -1.87 -14.91
CA PHE A 131 4.23 -1.11 -14.57
C PHE A 131 3.22 -1.96 -13.78
N SER A 132 2.90 -3.17 -14.26
CA SER A 132 1.91 -4.02 -13.62
C SER A 132 2.42 -4.69 -12.34
N THR A 133 3.71 -5.07 -12.29
CA THR A 133 4.24 -5.91 -11.20
C THR A 133 4.93 -5.15 -10.07
N LEU A 134 5.48 -3.97 -10.34
CA LEU A 134 6.20 -3.18 -9.33
C LEU A 134 5.36 -2.87 -8.09
N PRO A 135 4.08 -2.48 -8.19
CA PRO A 135 3.24 -2.24 -7.00
C PRO A 135 3.13 -3.48 -6.11
N PHE A 136 2.97 -4.66 -6.72
CA PHE A 136 2.85 -5.92 -6.00
C PHE A 136 4.14 -6.28 -5.26
N TYR A 137 5.31 -6.12 -5.90
CA TYR A 137 6.59 -6.34 -5.24
C TYR A 137 6.78 -5.40 -4.05
N LEU A 138 6.58 -4.10 -4.27
CA LEU A 138 6.79 -3.09 -3.24
C LEU A 138 5.83 -3.26 -2.05
N VAL A 139 4.54 -3.51 -2.32
CA VAL A 139 3.56 -3.76 -1.25
C VAL A 139 3.84 -5.07 -0.53
N SER A 140 4.25 -6.13 -1.22
CA SER A 140 4.61 -7.40 -0.57
C SER A 140 5.79 -7.23 0.39
N ILE A 141 6.85 -6.55 -0.05
CA ILE A 141 8.03 -6.25 0.78
C ILE A 141 7.63 -5.41 1.99
N LEU A 142 6.79 -4.39 1.78
CA LEU A 142 6.27 -3.53 2.85
C LEU A 142 5.50 -4.36 3.89
N ILE A 143 4.53 -5.16 3.45
CA ILE A 143 3.70 -5.98 4.34
C ILE A 143 4.55 -7.00 5.10
N PHE A 144 5.50 -7.67 4.45
CA PHE A 144 6.43 -8.57 5.13
C PHE A 144 7.25 -7.85 6.18
N THR A 145 7.82 -6.69 5.85
CA THR A 145 8.67 -5.92 6.77
C THR A 145 7.89 -5.49 8.01
N PHE A 146 6.72 -4.88 7.81
CA PHE A 146 5.89 -4.44 8.93
C PHE A 146 5.31 -5.61 9.72
N GLY A 147 4.99 -6.74 9.07
CA GLY A 147 4.58 -7.97 9.74
C GLY A 147 5.71 -8.58 10.59
N ILE A 148 6.96 -8.56 10.12
CA ILE A 148 8.12 -9.02 10.88
C ILE A 148 8.35 -8.13 12.11
N PHE A 149 8.10 -6.82 12.03
CA PHE A 149 8.24 -5.93 13.19
C PHE A 149 7.35 -6.29 14.37
N ILE A 150 6.16 -6.82 14.09
CA ILE A 150 5.18 -7.31 15.09
C ILE A 150 5.20 -8.83 15.25
N TYR A 151 6.23 -9.51 14.71
CA TYR A 151 6.48 -10.93 14.97
C TYR A 151 7.29 -11.06 16.27
N ARG A 152 6.65 -10.70 17.38
CA ARG A 152 7.21 -10.69 18.74
C ARG A 152 6.22 -11.27 19.73
N GLU A 153 6.71 -11.67 20.90
CA GLU A 153 5.87 -12.30 21.91
C GLU A 153 4.72 -11.38 22.34
N GLU A 154 5.01 -10.09 22.54
CA GLU A 154 4.03 -9.10 22.97
C GLU A 154 2.84 -8.96 22.01
N ASP A 155 3.02 -9.14 20.71
CA ASP A 155 1.98 -8.95 19.70
C ASP A 155 1.34 -10.27 19.27
N LEU A 156 2.09 -11.36 19.32
CA LEU A 156 1.61 -12.67 18.92
C LEU A 156 0.73 -13.30 20.00
N PHE A 157 1.10 -13.18 21.28
CA PHE A 157 0.43 -13.94 22.35
C PHE A 157 -0.51 -13.12 23.23
N THR A 158 -0.52 -11.78 23.09
CA THR A 158 -1.47 -10.93 23.81
C THR A 158 -2.73 -10.63 23.00
N GLN A 159 -3.82 -10.29 23.68
CA GLN A 159 -5.11 -9.93 23.09
C GLN A 159 -5.17 -8.45 22.62
N ARG A 160 -4.06 -7.90 22.11
CA ARG A 160 -4.03 -6.55 21.56
C ARG A 160 -4.97 -6.43 20.36
N SER A 161 -5.64 -5.29 20.26
CA SER A 161 -6.49 -4.98 19.11
C SER A 161 -5.67 -4.87 17.83
N VAL A 162 -6.30 -5.12 16.67
CA VAL A 162 -5.66 -4.99 15.35
C VAL A 162 -5.05 -3.60 15.16
N LYS A 163 -5.78 -2.55 15.56
CA LYS A 163 -5.27 -1.17 15.56
C LYS A 163 -4.01 -1.03 16.42
N GLY A 164 -3.99 -1.63 17.60
CA GLY A 164 -2.82 -1.62 18.49
C GLY A 164 -1.59 -2.19 17.79
N LYS A 165 -1.72 -3.41 17.24
CA LYS A 165 -0.63 -4.10 16.51
C LYS A 165 -0.12 -3.28 15.31
N LEU A 166 -1.02 -2.68 14.53
CA LEU A 166 -0.60 -1.82 13.41
C LEU A 166 0.13 -0.56 13.87
N LEU A 167 -0.26 0.04 15.00
CA LEU A 167 0.49 1.16 15.57
C LEU A 167 1.83 0.72 16.16
N ASP A 168 1.91 -0.51 16.68
CA ASP A 168 3.15 -1.09 17.21
C ASP A 168 4.16 -1.34 16.08
N SER A 169 3.72 -1.83 14.91
CA SER A 169 4.61 -1.99 13.74
C SER A 169 5.14 -0.63 13.25
N VAL A 170 4.28 0.39 13.18
CA VAL A 170 4.70 1.76 12.85
C VAL A 170 5.65 2.32 13.91
N GLN A 171 5.36 2.11 15.20
CA GLN A 171 6.24 2.56 16.29
C GLN A 171 7.63 1.93 16.18
N VAL A 172 7.74 0.64 15.88
CA VAL A 172 9.03 -0.03 15.66
C VAL A 172 9.78 0.58 14.48
N PHE A 173 9.09 0.88 13.36
CA PHE A 173 9.69 1.62 12.25
C PHE A 173 10.22 2.97 12.71
N LEU A 174 9.40 3.74 13.44
CA LEU A 174 9.76 5.08 13.89
C LEU A 174 10.96 5.10 14.85
N GLN A 175 11.20 4.02 15.59
CA GLN A 175 12.34 3.89 16.51
C GLN A 175 13.64 3.50 15.80
N ARG A 176 13.56 2.83 14.65
CA ARG A 176 14.74 2.24 13.97
C ARG A 176 15.34 3.14 12.91
N ILE A 177 14.56 4.03 12.31
CA ILE A 177 14.95 4.79 11.11
C ILE A 177 15.26 6.24 11.48
N PRO A 178 16.38 6.83 11.01
CA PRO A 178 16.64 8.26 11.17
C PRO A 178 15.63 9.07 10.36
N ALA A 179 15.22 10.26 10.84
CA ALA A 179 14.13 11.04 10.24
C ALA A 179 12.86 10.18 9.95
N PRO A 180 12.33 9.49 10.96
CA PRO A 180 11.42 8.36 10.76
C PRO A 180 10.10 8.73 10.07
N ILE A 181 9.57 9.92 10.34
CA ILE A 181 8.30 10.38 9.75
C ILE A 181 8.46 10.61 8.23
N PHE A 182 9.62 11.12 7.79
CA PHE A 182 9.92 11.32 6.39
C PHE A 182 9.97 9.99 5.62
N PHE A 183 10.76 9.04 6.11
CA PHE A 183 10.91 7.74 5.45
C PHE A 183 9.68 6.86 5.56
N LEU A 184 8.86 7.00 6.61
CA LEU A 184 7.61 6.28 6.70
C LEU A 184 6.64 6.70 5.58
N SER A 185 6.53 8.00 5.31
CA SER A 185 5.68 8.51 4.22
C SER A 185 6.12 7.99 2.85
N ILE A 186 7.43 7.84 2.63
CA ILE A 186 7.98 7.18 1.42
C ILE A 186 7.63 5.70 1.40
N ALA A 187 7.87 5.00 2.51
CA ALA A 187 7.69 3.55 2.60
C ALA A 187 6.23 3.10 2.39
N LEU A 188 5.27 3.89 2.86
CA LEU A 188 3.84 3.59 2.71
C LEU A 188 3.26 3.98 1.34
N LEU A 189 4.03 4.67 0.49
CA LEU A 189 3.55 5.18 -0.79
C LEU A 189 3.12 4.09 -1.79
N PRO A 190 3.80 2.94 -1.92
CA PRO A 190 3.35 1.86 -2.79
C PRO A 190 1.95 1.34 -2.45
N LEU A 191 1.55 1.41 -1.17
CA LEU A 191 0.20 1.06 -0.74
C LEU A 191 -0.82 2.08 -1.26
N VAL A 192 -0.53 3.37 -1.11
CA VAL A 192 -1.38 4.46 -1.64
C VAL A 192 -1.55 4.30 -3.15
N TYR A 193 -0.45 4.14 -3.86
CA TYR A 193 -0.44 3.99 -5.30
C TYR A 193 -1.27 2.78 -5.74
N SER A 194 -1.10 1.63 -5.09
CA SER A 194 -1.91 0.44 -5.39
C SER A 194 -3.40 0.70 -5.18
N VAL A 195 -3.79 1.30 -4.05
CA VAL A 195 -5.21 1.62 -3.80
C VAL A 195 -5.75 2.62 -4.82
N GLN A 196 -4.98 3.62 -5.21
CA GLN A 196 -5.38 4.59 -6.23
C GLN A 196 -5.56 3.95 -7.61
N LEU A 197 -4.69 3.02 -8.01
CA LEU A 197 -4.83 2.29 -9.27
C LEU A 197 -6.14 1.51 -9.34
N ILE A 198 -6.50 0.77 -8.27
CA ILE A 198 -7.78 0.05 -8.26
C ILE A 198 -8.97 1.01 -8.16
N LEU A 199 -8.83 2.15 -7.48
CA LEU A 199 -9.86 3.18 -7.48
C LEU A 199 -10.12 3.72 -8.89
N ILE A 200 -9.07 3.96 -9.68
CA ILE A 200 -9.22 4.36 -11.09
C ILE A 200 -10.09 3.34 -11.82
N VAL A 201 -9.76 2.04 -11.73
CA VAL A 201 -10.51 0.94 -12.38
C VAL A 201 -11.98 0.95 -11.96
N VAL A 202 -12.27 1.12 -10.66
CA VAL A 202 -13.65 1.17 -10.16
C VAL A 202 -14.39 2.40 -10.69
N MET A 203 -13.73 3.57 -10.66
CA MET A 203 -14.32 4.84 -11.10
C MET A 203 -14.61 4.90 -12.61
N PHE A 204 -13.92 4.10 -13.42
CA PHE A 204 -14.25 3.97 -14.85
C PHE A 204 -15.65 3.40 -15.12
N ASN A 205 -16.28 2.75 -14.14
CA ASN A 205 -17.66 2.27 -14.26
C ASN A 205 -18.70 3.37 -13.98
N PHE A 206 -18.28 4.58 -13.63
CA PHE A 206 -19.16 5.72 -13.31
C PHE A 206 -19.14 6.78 -14.42
N PRO A 207 -20.18 7.64 -14.49
CA PRO A 207 -20.15 8.81 -15.37
C PRO A 207 -18.92 9.68 -15.08
N ILE A 208 -18.18 10.07 -16.14
CA ILE A 208 -16.83 10.65 -16.03
C ILE A 208 -16.70 11.79 -15.02
N ARG A 209 -17.67 12.73 -15.00
CA ARG A 209 -17.66 13.86 -14.07
C ARG A 209 -17.78 13.42 -12.61
N ILE A 210 -18.68 12.48 -12.32
CA ILE A 210 -18.88 11.95 -10.97
C ILE A 210 -17.66 11.11 -10.57
N GLY A 211 -17.17 10.26 -11.49
CA GLY A 211 -15.99 9.42 -11.27
C GLY A 211 -14.75 10.24 -10.90
N ILE A 212 -14.48 11.34 -11.62
CA ILE A 212 -13.35 12.24 -11.33
C ILE A 212 -13.48 12.87 -9.93
N VAL A 213 -14.65 13.41 -9.58
CA VAL A 213 -14.85 14.06 -8.28
C VAL A 213 -14.69 13.06 -7.14
N VAL A 214 -15.35 11.91 -7.23
CA VAL A 214 -15.25 10.86 -6.19
C VAL A 214 -13.83 10.33 -6.08
N PHE A 215 -13.15 10.11 -7.22
CA PHE A 215 -11.74 9.72 -7.25
C PHE A 215 -10.87 10.73 -6.50
N ILE A 216 -10.98 12.02 -6.80
CA ILE A 216 -10.15 13.06 -6.18
C ILE A 216 -10.31 13.09 -4.66
N PHE A 217 -11.55 13.02 -4.17
CA PHE A 217 -11.79 12.99 -2.73
C PHE A 217 -11.24 11.72 -2.07
N MET A 218 -11.46 10.55 -2.68
CA MET A 218 -10.98 9.28 -2.12
C MET A 218 -9.45 9.17 -2.16
N ALA A 219 -8.83 9.57 -3.27
CA ALA A 219 -7.38 9.62 -3.42
C ALA A 219 -6.76 10.56 -2.39
N ALA A 220 -7.26 11.80 -2.29
CA ALA A 220 -6.81 12.75 -1.28
C ALA A 220 -6.97 12.20 0.15
N PHE A 221 -8.09 11.54 0.45
CA PHE A 221 -8.31 10.94 1.76
C PHE A 221 -7.25 9.89 2.10
N ILE A 222 -6.98 8.96 1.18
CA ILE A 222 -5.98 7.90 1.37
C ILE A 222 -4.58 8.51 1.57
N GLU A 223 -4.23 9.52 0.79
CA GLU A 223 -2.95 10.22 0.93
C GLU A 223 -2.81 10.92 2.28
N GLU A 224 -3.84 11.63 2.73
CA GLU A 224 -3.82 12.31 4.03
C GLU A 224 -3.77 11.32 5.19
N VAL A 225 -4.46 10.18 5.10
CA VAL A 225 -4.34 9.09 6.07
C VAL A 225 -2.88 8.62 6.14
N VAL A 226 -2.28 8.28 5.01
CA VAL A 226 -0.91 7.74 4.99
C VAL A 226 0.13 8.75 5.49
N LYS A 227 0.03 10.02 5.07
CA LYS A 227 0.92 11.09 5.55
C LYS A 227 0.80 11.31 7.06
N SER A 228 -0.38 11.09 7.63
CA SER A 228 -0.63 11.40 9.05
C SER A 228 -0.45 10.21 10.00
N VAL A 229 -0.40 8.96 9.53
CA VAL A 229 -0.23 7.75 10.38
C VAL A 229 1.04 7.81 11.24
N GLY A 230 2.18 8.24 10.69
CA GLY A 230 3.42 8.36 11.46
C GLY A 230 3.32 9.39 12.58
N ILE A 231 2.75 10.55 12.27
CA ILE A 231 2.53 11.65 13.21
C ILE A 231 1.54 11.23 14.30
N TYR A 232 0.45 10.60 13.91
CA TYR A 232 -0.54 10.04 14.82
C TYR A 232 0.08 9.02 15.77
N THR A 233 0.92 8.11 15.27
CA THR A 233 1.62 7.12 16.09
C THR A 233 2.57 7.80 17.07
N ALA A 234 3.40 8.72 16.61
CA ALA A 234 4.33 9.46 17.48
C ALA A 234 3.61 10.20 18.61
N PHE A 235 2.49 10.87 18.32
CA PHE A 235 1.75 11.65 19.32
C PHE A 235 0.90 10.76 20.24
N SER A 236 0.20 9.76 19.70
CA SER A 236 -0.63 8.84 20.50
C SER A 236 0.20 7.96 21.44
N ARG A 237 1.42 7.59 21.04
CA ARG A 237 2.38 6.83 21.84
C ARG A 237 3.31 7.71 22.68
N LYS A 238 3.14 9.04 22.67
CA LYS A 238 3.96 10.02 23.41
C LYS A 238 5.47 9.88 23.14
N MET A 239 5.85 9.57 21.90
CA MET A 239 7.25 9.42 21.49
C MET A 239 7.99 10.77 21.36
N SER A 240 7.25 11.86 21.24
CA SER A 240 7.77 13.22 21.13
C SER A 240 6.94 14.18 21.96
N VAL A 241 7.53 15.31 22.36
CA VAL A 241 6.77 16.42 22.95
C VAL A 241 5.73 16.87 21.93
N ILE A 242 4.48 16.87 22.34
CA ILE A 242 3.40 17.42 21.52
C ILE A 242 3.49 18.93 21.74
N ASP A 243 4.12 19.64 20.82
CA ASP A 243 4.11 21.11 20.74
C ASP A 243 3.89 21.59 19.30
N THR A 244 3.60 22.89 19.12
CA THR A 244 3.31 23.44 17.78
C THR A 244 4.52 23.35 16.86
N ARG A 245 5.74 23.53 17.40
CA ARG A 245 6.98 23.43 16.63
C ARG A 245 7.20 22.00 16.12
N THR A 246 6.93 21.01 16.95
CA THR A 246 7.05 19.59 16.63
C THR A 246 5.98 19.16 15.65
N ALA A 247 4.74 19.64 15.79
CA ALA A 247 3.68 19.41 14.82
C ALA A 247 4.03 19.96 13.43
N ILE A 248 4.56 21.19 13.35
CA ILE A 248 5.01 21.78 12.07
C ILE A 248 6.16 20.96 11.47
N LYS A 249 7.18 20.64 12.26
CA LYS A 249 8.31 19.80 11.80
C LYS A 249 7.86 18.44 11.30
N ALA A 250 6.95 17.78 12.01
CA ALA A 250 6.40 16.48 11.63
C ALA A 250 5.59 16.58 10.33
N GLY A 251 4.77 17.63 10.17
CA GLY A 251 4.01 17.89 8.95
C GLY A 251 4.92 18.13 7.75
N ILE A 252 5.93 19.00 7.88
CA ILE A 252 6.94 19.24 6.84
C ILE A 252 7.68 17.94 6.51
N SER A 253 8.17 17.22 7.52
CA SER A 253 8.87 15.95 7.33
C SER A 253 8.02 14.93 6.57
N SER A 254 6.76 14.76 6.95
CA SER A 254 5.86 13.81 6.30
C SER A 254 5.51 14.23 4.87
N GLY A 255 5.14 15.50 4.67
CA GLY A 255 4.74 16.02 3.37
C GLY A 255 5.89 16.00 2.36
N THR A 256 7.11 16.38 2.78
CA THR A 256 8.31 16.29 1.93
C THR A 256 8.63 14.84 1.58
N GLY A 257 8.56 13.93 2.55
CA GLY A 257 8.78 12.51 2.31
C GLY A 257 7.80 11.94 1.29
N PHE A 258 6.51 12.22 1.49
CA PHE A 258 5.46 11.79 0.56
C PHE A 258 5.67 12.33 -0.86
N PHE A 259 5.89 13.65 -1.01
CA PHE A 259 6.12 14.28 -2.31
C PHE A 259 7.34 13.68 -3.04
N LEU A 260 8.47 13.51 -2.34
CA LEU A 260 9.67 12.93 -2.96
C LEU A 260 9.45 11.47 -3.34
N GLY A 261 8.82 10.68 -2.47
CA GLY A 261 8.47 9.30 -2.78
C GLY A 261 7.53 9.21 -3.98
N GLU A 262 6.55 10.12 -4.09
CA GLU A 262 5.58 10.15 -5.18
C GLU A 262 6.31 10.42 -6.50
N LYS A 263 7.17 11.43 -6.54
CA LYS A 263 7.93 11.75 -7.75
C LYS A 263 8.90 10.64 -8.14
N LEU A 264 9.54 9.98 -7.18
CA LEU A 264 10.40 8.81 -7.46
C LEU A 264 9.60 7.63 -8.03
N LEU A 265 8.44 7.32 -7.44
CA LEU A 265 7.59 6.24 -7.93
C LEU A 265 7.02 6.58 -9.31
N LEU A 266 6.62 7.83 -9.53
CA LEU A 266 6.19 8.31 -10.84
C LEU A 266 7.30 8.18 -11.87
N LEU A 267 8.54 8.57 -11.57
CA LEU A 267 9.68 8.38 -12.47
C LEU A 267 9.87 6.90 -12.88
N ALA A 268 9.65 5.97 -11.97
CA ALA A 268 9.72 4.53 -12.27
C ALA A 268 8.57 4.02 -13.16
N VAL A 269 7.45 4.76 -13.22
CA VAL A 269 6.17 4.36 -13.84
C VAL A 269 5.85 5.17 -15.11
N ILE A 270 6.48 6.34 -15.31
CA ILE A 270 6.16 7.39 -16.29
C ILE A 270 6.02 6.88 -17.73
N ALA A 271 6.65 5.77 -18.10
CA ALA A 271 6.56 5.29 -19.46
C ALA A 271 5.18 4.67 -19.79
N GLY A 272 4.43 4.12 -18.82
CA GLY A 272 3.21 3.32 -19.08
C GLY A 272 1.91 4.11 -19.29
N ILE A 273 1.79 5.31 -18.71
CA ILE A 273 0.55 6.11 -18.72
C ILE A 273 0.76 7.49 -19.38
N SER A 274 1.92 7.77 -19.97
CA SER A 274 2.28 9.11 -20.47
C SER A 274 1.29 9.68 -21.50
N GLY A 275 0.48 8.84 -22.15
CA GLY A 275 -0.57 9.25 -23.09
C GLY A 275 -1.96 9.49 -22.50
N SER A 276 -2.19 9.32 -21.19
CA SER A 276 -3.51 9.55 -20.57
C SER A 276 -3.59 10.89 -19.84
N VAL A 277 -4.80 11.47 -19.76
CA VAL A 277 -5.08 12.71 -19.01
C VAL A 277 -4.66 12.57 -17.54
N PHE A 278 -4.82 11.37 -16.96
CA PHE A 278 -4.36 11.05 -15.61
C PHE A 278 -2.83 11.02 -15.51
N GLY A 279 -2.12 10.51 -16.52
CA GLY A 279 -0.66 10.53 -16.59
C GLY A 279 -0.09 11.93 -16.76
N SER A 280 -0.73 12.79 -17.57
CA SER A 280 -0.35 14.21 -17.70
C SER A 280 -0.62 15.01 -16.42
N ALA A 281 -1.69 14.71 -15.69
CA ALA A 281 -1.98 15.34 -14.40
C ALA A 281 -0.95 14.94 -13.31
N MET A 282 -0.37 13.75 -13.42
CA MET A 282 0.71 13.25 -12.55
C MET A 282 2.12 13.68 -13.02
N GLY A 283 2.25 14.36 -14.16
CA GLY A 283 3.53 14.67 -14.81
C GLY A 283 4.48 15.56 -13.99
N ILE A 284 5.73 15.64 -14.46
CA ILE A 284 6.81 16.51 -13.96
C ILE A 284 6.51 17.98 -14.34
N GLY A 285 5.34 18.49 -13.96
CA GLY A 285 4.98 19.89 -14.09
C GLY A 285 5.64 20.74 -12.98
N LEU A 286 5.01 21.87 -12.65
CA LEU A 286 5.43 22.76 -11.56
C LEU A 286 5.51 22.00 -10.23
N LEU A 287 6.71 21.55 -9.85
CA LEU A 287 6.98 20.77 -8.64
C LEU A 287 6.59 21.50 -7.35
N VAL A 288 6.59 22.83 -7.39
CA VAL A 288 6.36 23.70 -6.23
C VAL A 288 4.94 23.53 -5.69
N PHE A 289 3.91 23.47 -6.54
CA PHE A 289 2.54 23.46 -6.04
C PHE A 289 2.12 22.12 -5.40
N PRO A 290 2.38 20.94 -6.01
CA PRO A 290 2.14 19.67 -5.34
C PRO A 290 2.97 19.55 -4.06
N PHE A 291 4.22 20.03 -4.06
CA PHE A 291 5.03 20.05 -2.84
C PHE A 291 4.37 20.85 -1.70
N ILE A 292 3.93 22.08 -1.98
CA ILE A 292 3.21 22.92 -1.01
C ILE A 292 1.94 22.21 -0.53
N LEU A 293 1.23 21.53 -1.43
CA LEU A 293 0.01 20.80 -1.09
C LEU A 293 0.29 19.65 -0.12
N HIS A 294 1.28 18.80 -0.39
CA HIS A 294 1.56 17.66 0.48
C HIS A 294 2.04 18.11 1.85
N VAL A 295 2.89 19.15 1.91
CA VAL A 295 3.36 19.75 3.17
C VAL A 295 2.21 20.39 3.93
N SER A 296 1.37 21.21 3.29
CA SER A 296 0.25 21.87 3.97
C SER A 296 -0.81 20.88 4.46
N GLY A 297 -1.18 19.86 3.68
CA GLY A 297 -2.10 18.80 4.12
C GLY A 297 -1.57 18.02 5.33
N ALA A 298 -0.29 17.63 5.30
CA ALA A 298 0.35 16.96 6.43
C ALA A 298 0.45 17.87 7.67
N MET A 299 0.71 19.16 7.50
CA MET A 299 0.70 20.15 8.58
C MET A 299 -0.69 20.34 9.17
N ILE A 300 -1.76 20.40 8.36
CA ILE A 300 -3.14 20.49 8.84
C ILE A 300 -3.46 19.30 9.73
N SER A 301 -3.11 18.08 9.30
CA SER A 301 -3.31 16.87 10.11
C SER A 301 -2.50 16.89 11.42
N ALA A 302 -1.23 17.32 11.36
CA ALA A 302 -0.36 17.41 12.53
C ALA A 302 -0.83 18.47 13.56
N MET A 303 -1.26 19.63 13.07
CA MET A 303 -1.81 20.70 13.89
C MET A 303 -3.17 20.30 14.47
N GLY A 304 -4.03 19.64 13.68
CA GLY A 304 -5.28 19.08 14.17
C GLY A 304 -5.05 18.11 15.33
N LEU A 305 -4.08 17.21 15.22
CA LEU A 305 -3.69 16.31 16.32
C LEU A 305 -3.18 17.03 17.57
N ARG A 306 -2.46 18.15 17.39
CA ARG A 306 -1.96 19.01 18.46
C ARG A 306 -3.07 19.76 19.19
N TYR A 307 -4.00 20.38 18.46
CA TYR A 307 -5.02 21.28 19.02
C TYR A 307 -6.34 20.60 19.36
N LEU A 308 -6.77 19.62 18.55
CA LEU A 308 -8.00 18.86 18.76
C LEU A 308 -7.77 17.58 19.58
N GLY A 309 -6.49 17.19 19.74
CA GLY A 309 -6.07 15.98 20.42
C GLY A 309 -6.11 14.74 19.52
N THR A 310 -5.38 13.70 19.93
CA THR A 310 -5.26 12.43 19.17
C THR A 310 -6.59 11.66 19.06
N GLY A 311 -7.55 11.91 19.97
CA GLY A 311 -8.89 11.33 19.89
C GLY A 311 -9.71 11.83 18.68
N LYS A 312 -9.43 13.04 18.19
CA LYS A 312 -10.11 13.66 17.03
C LYS A 312 -9.28 13.57 15.74
N TYR A 313 -8.43 12.54 15.64
CA TYR A 313 -7.59 12.29 14.47
C TYR A 313 -8.38 12.31 13.15
N PHE A 314 -9.52 11.61 13.12
CA PHE A 314 -10.34 11.50 11.90
C PHE A 314 -10.81 12.86 11.37
N LEU A 315 -11.21 13.78 12.26
CA LEU A 315 -11.61 15.12 11.87
C LEU A 315 -10.45 15.93 11.27
N SER A 316 -9.24 15.74 11.81
CA SER A 316 -8.03 16.40 11.31
C SER A 316 -7.68 15.94 9.89
N VAL A 317 -7.80 14.64 9.63
CA VAL A 317 -7.58 14.05 8.31
C VAL A 317 -8.66 14.50 7.31
N ILE A 318 -9.93 14.55 7.71
CA ILE A 318 -11.00 15.08 6.85
C ILE A 318 -10.72 16.52 6.45
N LEU A 319 -10.32 17.37 7.39
CA LEU A 319 -10.01 18.77 7.09
C LEU A 319 -8.86 18.88 6.07
N ALA A 320 -7.78 18.12 6.27
CA ALA A 320 -6.68 18.06 5.32
C ALA A 320 -7.15 17.53 3.94
N THR A 321 -8.03 16.53 3.94
CA THR A 321 -8.60 15.93 2.72
C THR A 321 -9.40 16.95 1.92
N VAL A 322 -10.25 17.75 2.57
CA VAL A 322 -11.06 18.77 1.90
C VAL A 322 -10.17 19.84 1.26
N VAL A 323 -9.13 20.29 1.96
CA VAL A 323 -8.16 21.26 1.41
C VAL A 323 -7.41 20.66 0.22
N HIS A 324 -6.94 19.43 0.36
CA HIS A 324 -6.23 18.70 -0.69
C HIS A 324 -7.13 18.50 -1.93
N ALA A 325 -8.30 17.90 -1.74
CA ALA A 325 -9.26 17.67 -2.81
C ALA A 325 -9.70 18.98 -3.48
N GLY A 326 -9.92 20.06 -2.71
CA GLY A 326 -10.28 21.37 -3.23
C GLY A 326 -9.22 21.95 -4.17
N TYR A 327 -7.93 21.79 -3.82
CA TYR A 327 -6.84 22.17 -4.71
C TYR A 327 -6.81 21.32 -5.99
N ASN A 328 -6.96 20.00 -5.87
CA ASN A 328 -6.96 19.09 -7.03
C ASN A 328 -8.14 19.40 -7.96
N LEU A 329 -9.34 19.64 -7.42
CA LEU A 329 -10.52 20.06 -8.17
C LEU A 329 -10.31 21.39 -8.89
N TYR A 330 -9.63 22.35 -8.24
CA TYR A 330 -9.30 23.62 -8.86
C TYR A 330 -8.39 23.43 -10.09
N ILE A 331 -7.41 22.53 -10.04
CA ILE A 331 -6.56 22.22 -11.20
C ILE A 331 -7.38 21.60 -12.34
N VAL A 332 -8.22 20.61 -12.03
CA VAL A 332 -8.96 19.86 -13.07
C VAL A 332 -10.25 20.54 -13.53
N ARG A 333 -10.53 21.77 -13.06
CA ARG A 333 -11.78 22.49 -13.37
C ARG A 333 -12.09 22.57 -14.87
N GLY A 334 -11.06 22.72 -15.71
CA GLY A 334 -11.23 22.81 -17.16
C GLY A 334 -11.77 21.51 -17.78
N VAL A 335 -11.47 20.35 -17.17
CA VAL A 335 -11.98 19.04 -17.59
C VAL A 335 -13.41 18.82 -17.09
N LEU A 336 -13.81 19.43 -15.97
CA LEU A 336 -15.15 19.30 -15.39
C LEU A 336 -16.18 20.20 -16.09
N SER A 337 -15.74 21.30 -16.70
CA SER A 337 -16.59 22.27 -17.40
C SER A 337 -16.76 22.02 -18.91
N GLY A 338 -15.99 21.08 -19.47
CA GLY A 338 -16.11 20.63 -20.87
C GLY A 338 -17.08 19.46 -21.03
#